data_AF-A0A0R3SLX4-F1
#
_entry.id   AF-A0A0R3SLX4-F1
#
_cell.length_a   1.000
_cell.length_b   1.000
_cell.length_c   1.000
_cell.angle_alpha   90.00
_cell.angle_beta   90.00
_cell.angle_gamma   90.00
#
_symmetry.space_group_name_H-M   'P 1'
#
loop_
_entity.id
_entity.type
_entity.pdbx_description
1 polymer ?
#
loop_
_entity_poly.entity_id
_entity_poly.type
_entity_poly.pdbx_seq_one_letter_code
_entity_poly.pdbx_strand_id
1 'polypeptide(L)'
;MSRKLTRYMNWIGINTRVFNVGDYRRKATCIKTADFFDDKNKEAADIRMKAAKEALNDLTEWLEGDGEIAVFDATNTTRKRRDMIYEHCKEHKFKIIFVESICDNKDVIQASILEVKVNSPDYIGMDKEVAMQDFLKRIEHYEARYEPIDDEKDKDIPYIKIINQGQRYLVNRIAGNVSSRIVYYLINISVAKRTIYLVRHGESIFNLDGKLGGNSGLSPHGKLFAQKLGKFMANENRPDLKVWTSHMTRTIETADYIKCSRIEHWKALDEINAGICEGMTYGEIQHKYPSEFARRDADKFRFRYPMGEVSFLSLIKCAFPYLT
;
A
#
# COMPACT_ATOMS: atom_id res chain seq x y z
N MET A 1 2.74 7.98 1.70
CA MET A 1 3.54 6.77 1.98
C MET A 1 2.91 5.94 3.09
N SER A 2 2.68 6.53 4.26
CA SER A 2 2.08 5.93 5.48
C SER A 2 0.89 5.01 5.20
N ARG A 3 -0.16 5.51 4.53
CA ARG A 3 -1.36 4.71 4.18
C ARG A 3 -1.08 3.51 3.26
N LYS A 4 -0.15 3.65 2.30
CA LYS A 4 0.20 2.56 1.37
C LYS A 4 0.95 1.45 2.12
N LEU A 5 1.91 1.81 2.97
CA LEU A 5 2.63 0.88 3.84
C LEU A 5 1.66 0.13 4.76
N THR A 6 0.78 0.85 5.46
CA THR A 6 -0.22 0.24 6.34
C THR A 6 -1.16 -0.71 5.60
N ARG A 7 -1.63 -0.34 4.40
CA ARG A 7 -2.46 -1.23 3.58
C ARG A 7 -1.72 -2.51 3.22
N TYR A 8 -0.46 -2.40 2.81
CA TYR A 8 0.36 -3.56 2.47
C TYR A 8 0.62 -4.46 3.68
N MET A 9 0.96 -3.90 4.84
CA MET A 9 1.21 -4.69 6.04
C MET A 9 -0.03 -5.43 6.52
N ASN A 10 -1.19 -4.78 6.53
CA ASN A 10 -2.46 -5.46 6.82
C ASN A 10 -2.79 -6.53 5.78
N TRP A 11 -2.51 -6.28 4.50
CA TRP A 11 -2.77 -7.24 3.43
C TRP A 11 -1.96 -8.53 3.59
N ILE A 12 -0.70 -8.45 4.07
CA ILE A 12 0.11 -9.63 4.40
C ILE A 12 -0.21 -10.24 5.78
N GLY A 13 -1.17 -9.68 6.50
CA GLY A 13 -1.66 -10.19 7.78
C GLY A 13 -0.96 -9.64 9.02
N ILE A 14 -0.26 -8.51 8.93
CA ILE A 14 0.35 -7.81 10.08
C ILE A 14 -0.54 -6.63 10.48
N ASN A 15 -1.10 -6.68 11.70
CA ASN A 15 -2.07 -5.70 12.18
C ASN A 15 -1.42 -4.31 12.35
N THR A 16 -1.71 -3.42 11.40
CA THR A 16 -1.00 -2.15 11.27
C THR A 16 -1.97 -0.96 11.24
N ARG A 17 -1.65 0.12 11.94
CA ARG A 17 -2.48 1.33 11.97
C ARG A 17 -1.67 2.62 11.77
N VAL A 18 -2.28 3.63 11.14
CA VAL A 18 -1.70 4.98 11.00
C VAL A 18 -2.25 5.90 12.08
N PHE A 19 -1.37 6.67 12.71
CA PHE A 19 -1.67 7.74 13.65
C PHE A 19 -1.21 9.06 13.03
N ASN A 20 -2.13 9.77 12.35
CA ASN A 20 -1.81 11.03 11.67
C ASN A 20 -1.99 12.21 12.63
N VAL A 21 -0.89 12.83 13.05
CA VAL A 21 -0.91 13.95 14.02
C VAL A 21 -1.70 15.16 13.51
N GLY A 22 -1.83 15.31 12.18
CA GLY A 22 -2.68 16.33 11.58
C GLY A 22 -4.17 16.15 11.92
N ASP A 23 -4.65 14.90 12.06
CA ASP A 23 -6.03 14.62 12.49
C ASP A 23 -6.26 15.01 13.96
N TYR A 24 -5.31 14.70 14.83
CA TYR A 24 -5.33 15.11 16.25
C TYR A 24 -5.33 16.64 16.38
N ARG A 25 -4.45 17.32 15.64
CA ARG A 25 -4.43 18.79 15.58
C ARG A 25 -5.78 19.36 15.10
N ARG A 26 -6.38 18.79 14.06
CA ARG A 26 -7.69 19.26 13.54
C ARG A 26 -8.84 19.09 14.54
N LYS A 27 -8.76 18.09 15.44
CA LYS A 27 -9.71 17.95 16.54
C LYS A 27 -9.46 18.98 17.65
N ALA A 28 -8.19 19.30 17.91
CA ALA A 28 -7.79 20.24 18.94
C ALA A 28 -7.96 21.72 18.56
N THR A 29 -7.98 22.07 17.27
CA THR A 29 -8.14 23.46 16.82
C THR A 29 -8.81 23.58 15.45
N CYS A 30 -9.60 24.64 15.29
CA CYS A 30 -10.21 25.05 14.02
C CYS A 30 -9.26 25.89 13.13
N ILE A 31 -8.10 26.32 13.66
CA ILE A 31 -7.16 27.21 12.97
C ILE A 31 -6.32 26.40 11.97
N LYS A 32 -6.26 26.88 10.72
CA LYS A 32 -5.66 26.14 9.59
C LYS A 32 -4.56 26.91 8.82
N THR A 33 -4.38 28.19 9.10
CA THR A 33 -3.49 29.09 8.33
C THR A 33 -2.00 28.78 8.54
N ALA A 34 -1.15 29.20 7.59
CA ALA A 34 0.31 29.06 7.67
C ALA A 34 0.91 29.65 8.96
N ASP A 35 0.37 30.75 9.48
CA ASP A 35 0.85 31.43 10.70
C ASP A 35 0.74 30.56 11.96
N PHE A 36 -0.17 29.58 11.97
CA PHE A 36 -0.22 28.57 13.03
C PHE A 36 1.03 27.68 13.03
N PHE A 37 1.73 27.60 11.90
CA PHE A 37 2.94 26.81 11.78
C PHE A 37 4.22 27.58 12.07
N ASP A 38 4.16 28.90 12.24
CA ASP A 38 5.28 29.73 12.67
C ASP A 38 5.79 29.28 14.06
N ASP A 39 7.11 29.29 14.23
CA ASP A 39 7.79 28.94 15.48
C ASP A 39 7.75 30.07 16.51
N LYS A 40 7.53 31.33 16.07
CA LYS A 40 7.28 32.44 16.99
C LYS A 40 5.96 32.28 17.75
N ASN A 41 5.04 31.47 17.21
CA ASN A 41 3.77 31.18 17.82
C ASN A 41 3.90 30.03 18.85
N LYS A 42 4.27 30.40 20.09
CA LYS A 42 4.44 29.45 21.20
C LYS A 42 3.16 28.67 21.50
N GLU A 43 2.00 29.32 21.47
CA GLU A 43 0.71 28.69 21.70
C GLU A 43 0.42 27.60 20.66
N ALA A 44 0.65 27.89 19.37
CA ALA A 44 0.48 26.89 18.32
C ALA A 44 1.53 25.77 18.39
N ALA A 45 2.75 26.07 18.84
CA ALA A 45 3.76 25.04 19.11
C ALA A 45 3.31 24.08 20.24
N ASP A 46 2.71 24.61 21.31
CA ASP A 46 2.18 23.82 22.43
C ASP A 46 1.00 22.96 22.01
N ILE A 47 0.06 23.50 21.21
CA ILE A 47 -1.05 22.72 20.65
C ILE A 47 -0.52 21.59 19.75
N ARG A 48 0.47 21.87 18.88
CA ARG A 48 1.11 20.85 18.03
C ARG A 48 1.85 19.79 18.85
N MET A 49 2.43 20.16 19.99
CA MET A 49 3.09 19.23 20.90
C MET A 49 2.07 18.35 21.62
N LYS A 50 0.97 18.95 22.12
CA LYS A 50 -0.12 18.22 22.77
C LYS A 50 -0.75 17.19 21.82
N ALA A 51 -1.07 17.59 20.58
CA ALA A 51 -1.59 16.68 19.56
C ALA A 51 -0.63 15.51 19.25
N ALA A 52 0.68 15.76 19.25
CA ALA A 52 1.67 14.70 19.05
C ALA A 52 1.73 13.73 20.24
N LYS A 53 1.61 14.23 21.48
CA LYS A 53 1.55 13.40 22.69
C LYS A 53 0.28 12.56 22.75
N GLU A 54 -0.87 13.15 22.45
CA GLU A 54 -2.15 12.41 22.36
C GLU A 54 -2.07 11.28 21.33
N ALA A 55 -1.54 11.56 20.14
CA ALA A 55 -1.33 10.54 19.12
C ALA A 55 -0.35 9.43 19.55
N LEU A 56 0.65 9.76 20.38
CA LEU A 56 1.62 8.80 20.90
C LEU A 56 1.03 7.92 22.01
N ASN A 57 0.15 8.47 22.84
CA ASN A 57 -0.60 7.70 23.85
C ASN A 57 -1.55 6.71 23.19
N ASP A 58 -2.36 7.16 22.22
CA ASP A 58 -3.27 6.28 21.47
C ASP A 58 -2.50 5.18 20.72
N LEU A 59 -1.31 5.53 20.18
CA LEU A 59 -0.41 4.58 19.54
C LEU A 59 0.08 3.52 20.52
N THR A 60 0.39 3.93 21.75
CA THR A 60 0.90 3.04 22.80
C THR A 60 -0.19 2.07 23.23
N GLU A 61 -1.39 2.57 23.55
CA GLU A 61 -2.54 1.73 23.90
C GLU A 61 -2.85 0.70 22.80
N TRP A 62 -2.75 1.12 21.53
CA TRP A 62 -2.95 0.22 20.40
C TRP A 62 -1.90 -0.89 20.30
N LEU A 63 -0.62 -0.56 20.49
CA LEU A 63 0.49 -1.53 20.44
C LEU A 63 0.55 -2.44 21.67
N GLU A 64 0.06 -1.99 22.82
CA GLU A 64 -0.07 -2.82 24.02
C GLU A 64 -1.27 -3.78 23.94
N GLY A 65 -2.24 -3.48 23.08
CA GLY A 65 -3.33 -4.38 22.68
C GLY A 65 -2.93 -5.35 21.55
N ASP A 66 -3.79 -5.47 20.54
CA ASP A 66 -3.60 -6.39 19.42
C ASP A 66 -2.78 -5.80 18.24
N GLY A 67 -2.27 -4.58 18.38
CA GLY A 67 -1.54 -3.88 17.32
C GLY A 67 -0.09 -4.37 17.20
N GLU A 68 0.37 -4.66 15.98
CA GLU A 68 1.75 -5.11 15.74
C GLU A 68 2.66 -3.99 15.21
N ILE A 69 2.12 -3.10 14.38
CA ILE A 69 2.87 -1.96 13.82
C ILE A 69 2.02 -0.70 13.90
N ALA A 70 2.63 0.39 14.40
CA ALA A 70 2.02 1.70 14.36
C ALA A 70 2.86 2.68 13.52
N VAL A 71 2.20 3.38 12.61
CA VAL A 71 2.81 4.38 11.74
C VAL A 71 2.47 5.77 12.27
N PHE A 72 3.44 6.41 12.92
CA PHE A 72 3.31 7.76 13.44
C PHE A 72 3.56 8.80 12.34
N ASP A 73 2.48 9.30 11.74
CA ASP A 73 2.51 10.13 10.53
C ASP A 73 2.48 11.63 10.88
N ALA A 74 3.66 12.23 10.94
CA ALA A 74 3.90 13.63 11.24
C ALA A 74 5.19 14.12 10.57
N THR A 75 5.45 15.44 10.61
CA THR A 75 6.66 16.00 9.98
C THR A 75 7.94 15.63 10.71
N ASN A 76 7.93 15.59 12.06
CA ASN A 76 9.05 15.16 12.92
C ASN A 76 10.43 15.73 12.50
N THR A 77 10.42 16.99 12.08
CA THR A 77 11.56 17.67 11.43
C THR A 77 12.68 18.08 12.38
N THR A 78 12.45 18.11 13.69
CA THR A 78 13.46 18.53 14.68
C THR A 78 13.99 17.33 15.48
N ARG A 79 15.27 17.39 15.90
CA ARG A 79 15.91 16.37 16.74
C ARG A 79 15.16 16.19 18.05
N LYS A 80 14.85 17.31 18.73
CA LYS A 80 14.05 17.32 19.96
C LYS A 80 12.74 16.54 19.85
N ARG A 81 12.04 16.63 18.70
CA ARG A 81 10.79 15.88 18.48
C ARG A 81 11.06 14.39 18.30
N ARG A 82 12.13 14.02 17.57
CA ARG A 82 12.52 12.63 17.37
C ARG A 82 13.02 11.98 18.66
N ASP A 83 13.80 12.69 19.47
CA ASP A 83 14.29 12.22 20.78
C ASP A 83 13.14 11.92 21.74
N MET A 84 12.12 12.80 21.77
CA MET A 84 10.91 12.57 22.56
C MET A 84 10.18 11.28 22.14
N ILE A 85 10.06 11.02 20.83
CA ILE A 85 9.42 9.80 20.32
C ILE A 85 10.29 8.58 20.65
N TYR A 86 11.62 8.71 20.49
CA TYR A 86 12.57 7.64 20.72
C TYR A 86 12.58 7.18 22.18
N GLU A 87 12.69 8.12 23.13
CA GLU A 87 12.67 7.78 24.56
C GLU A 87 11.32 7.18 24.99
N HIS A 88 10.19 7.71 24.49
CA HIS A 88 8.87 7.10 24.72
C HIS A 88 8.80 5.65 24.21
N CYS A 89 9.24 5.39 22.98
CA CYS A 89 9.27 4.03 22.44
C CYS A 89 10.21 3.11 23.24
N LYS A 90 11.34 3.62 23.72
CA LYS A 90 12.30 2.87 24.52
C LYS A 90 11.75 2.49 25.89
N GLU A 91 11.02 3.39 26.55
CA GLU A 91 10.32 3.14 27.82
C GLU A 91 9.34 1.97 27.70
N HIS A 92 8.55 1.94 26.62
CA HIS A 92 7.60 0.86 26.32
C HIS A 92 8.23 -0.35 25.59
N LYS A 93 9.56 -0.37 25.40
CA LYS A 93 10.32 -1.42 24.69
C LYS A 93 9.84 -1.68 23.25
N PHE A 94 9.27 -0.67 22.60
CA PHE A 94 8.90 -0.72 21.20
C PHE A 94 10.13 -0.60 20.30
N LYS A 95 10.13 -1.34 19.18
CA LYS A 95 11.10 -1.15 18.11
C LYS A 95 10.69 0.05 17.26
N ILE A 96 11.65 0.90 16.91
CA ILE A 96 11.43 2.11 16.13
C ILE A 96 12.23 2.06 14.81
N ILE A 97 11.61 2.56 13.74
CA ILE A 97 12.26 2.81 12.45
C ILE A 97 11.82 4.18 11.99
N PHE A 98 12.77 5.09 11.75
CA PHE A 98 12.47 6.36 11.12
C PHE A 98 12.45 6.22 9.60
N VAL A 99 11.43 6.78 8.96
CA VAL A 99 11.31 6.85 7.50
C VAL A 99 11.32 8.32 7.11
N GLU A 100 12.44 8.76 6.53
CA GLU A 100 12.63 10.13 6.09
C GLU A 100 12.50 10.20 4.56
N SER A 101 11.62 11.08 4.06
CA SER A 101 11.43 11.31 2.63
C SER A 101 11.98 12.69 2.28
N ILE A 102 13.10 12.71 1.54
CA ILE A 102 13.80 13.93 1.13
C ILE A 102 13.54 14.13 -0.36
N CYS A 103 13.13 15.34 -0.75
CA CYS A 103 12.88 15.66 -2.14
C CYS A 103 13.24 17.12 -2.38
N ASP A 104 14.27 17.37 -3.18
CA ASP A 104 14.76 18.72 -3.48
C ASP A 104 14.23 19.23 -4.84
N ASN A 105 13.55 18.37 -5.59
CA ASN A 105 13.00 18.71 -6.90
C ASN A 105 11.72 19.54 -6.76
N LYS A 106 11.79 20.83 -7.13
CA LYS A 106 10.69 21.80 -7.04
C LYS A 106 9.46 21.40 -7.85
N ASP A 107 9.62 20.89 -9.06
CA ASP A 107 8.51 20.49 -9.94
C ASP A 107 7.71 19.35 -9.31
N VAL A 108 8.43 18.40 -8.73
CA VAL A 108 7.87 17.25 -8.03
C VAL A 108 7.10 17.68 -6.77
N ILE A 109 7.65 18.61 -6.01
CA ILE A 109 7.00 19.18 -4.82
C ILE A 109 5.70 19.88 -5.24
N GLN A 110 5.75 20.75 -6.25
CA GLN A 110 4.60 21.50 -6.74
C GLN A 110 3.49 20.58 -7.25
N ALA A 111 3.84 19.58 -8.07
CA ALA A 111 2.87 18.59 -8.56
C ALA A 111 2.21 17.81 -7.41
N SER A 112 2.99 17.42 -6.40
CA SER A 112 2.49 16.71 -5.21
C SER A 112 1.54 17.57 -4.35
N ILE A 113 1.84 18.87 -4.23
CA ILE A 113 1.00 19.84 -3.51
C ILE A 113 -0.35 19.98 -4.19
N LEU A 114 -0.36 20.22 -5.51
CA LEU A 114 -1.59 20.40 -6.28
C LEU A 114 -2.50 19.18 -6.22
N GLU A 115 -1.94 17.98 -6.30
CA GLU A 115 -2.72 16.76 -6.35
C GLU A 115 -3.31 16.35 -4.99
N VAL A 116 -2.50 16.44 -3.93
CA VAL A 116 -2.88 15.87 -2.62
C VAL A 116 -3.25 16.94 -1.60
N LYS A 117 -2.58 18.09 -1.61
CA LYS A 117 -2.68 19.07 -0.52
C LYS A 117 -3.75 20.11 -0.76
N VAL A 118 -3.97 20.53 -2.01
CA VAL A 118 -5.09 21.43 -2.34
C VAL A 118 -6.44 20.75 -2.08
N ASN A 119 -6.52 19.41 -2.20
CA ASN A 119 -7.71 18.63 -1.86
C ASN A 119 -7.78 18.21 -0.38
N SER A 120 -6.89 18.74 0.47
CA SER A 120 -6.86 18.44 1.91
C SER A 120 -8.09 19.04 2.63
N PRO A 121 -8.57 18.42 3.72
CA PRO A 121 -9.57 19.02 4.61
C PRO A 121 -9.18 20.39 5.18
N ASP A 122 -7.89 20.71 5.14
CA ASP A 122 -7.34 21.99 5.59
C ASP A 122 -7.72 23.15 4.63
N TYR A 123 -8.05 22.88 3.35
CA TYR A 123 -8.28 23.91 2.31
C TYR A 123 -9.68 23.86 1.68
N ILE A 124 -10.64 23.15 2.29
CA ILE A 124 -12.02 23.08 1.79
C ILE A 124 -12.61 24.49 1.70
N GLY A 125 -13.09 24.87 0.51
CA GLY A 125 -13.73 26.16 0.24
C GLY A 125 -12.76 27.31 -0.06
N MET A 126 -11.44 27.06 -0.08
CA MET A 126 -10.43 28.03 -0.47
C MET A 126 -10.11 27.91 -1.96
N ASP A 127 -9.77 29.02 -2.60
CA ASP A 127 -9.26 29.01 -3.96
C ASP A 127 -7.93 28.23 -4.06
N LYS A 128 -7.72 27.52 -5.17
CA LYS A 128 -6.56 26.63 -5.34
C LYS A 128 -5.23 27.36 -5.32
N GLU A 129 -5.18 28.57 -5.87
CA GLU A 129 -3.96 29.38 -5.95
C GLU A 129 -3.60 29.91 -4.57
N VAL A 130 -4.61 30.36 -3.81
CA VAL A 130 -4.45 30.81 -2.41
C VAL A 130 -4.02 29.66 -1.51
N ALA A 131 -4.64 28.48 -1.65
CA ALA A 131 -4.26 27.28 -0.90
C ALA A 131 -2.82 26.84 -1.20
N MET A 132 -2.40 26.96 -2.47
CA MET A 132 -1.02 26.67 -2.87
C MET A 132 -0.03 27.64 -2.21
N GLN A 133 -0.31 28.95 -2.22
CA GLN A 133 0.55 29.95 -1.58
C GLN A 133 0.64 29.77 -0.05
N ASP A 134 -0.48 29.49 0.63
CA ASP A 134 -0.48 29.19 2.06
C ASP A 134 0.37 27.95 2.37
N PHE A 135 0.24 26.89 1.55
CA PHE A 135 1.01 25.67 1.75
C PHE A 135 2.51 25.87 1.49
N LEU A 136 2.90 26.69 0.51
CA LEU A 136 4.30 27.03 0.26
C LEU A 136 4.91 27.78 1.44
N LYS A 137 4.23 28.81 1.98
CA LYS A 137 4.67 29.50 3.21
C LYS A 137 4.81 28.53 4.38
N ARG A 138 3.88 27.59 4.49
CA ARG A 138 3.94 26.54 5.51
C ARG A 138 5.19 25.66 5.34
N ILE A 139 5.60 25.32 4.11
CA ILE A 139 6.86 24.60 3.85
C ILE A 139 8.06 25.43 4.29
N GLU A 140 8.11 26.73 3.95
CA GLU A 140 9.21 27.63 4.36
C GLU A 140 9.41 27.63 5.89
N HIS A 141 8.31 27.65 6.66
CA HIS A 141 8.38 27.52 8.12
C HIS A 141 8.97 26.18 8.59
N TYR A 142 8.69 25.08 7.88
CA TYR A 142 9.29 23.78 8.20
C TYR A 142 10.76 23.69 7.76
N GLU A 143 11.13 24.28 6.64
CA GLU A 143 12.51 24.29 6.12
C GLU A 143 13.45 25.05 7.05
N ALA A 144 13.01 26.20 7.58
CA ALA A 144 13.80 27.02 8.51
C ALA A 144 14.27 26.27 9.78
N ARG A 145 13.59 25.18 10.14
CA ARG A 145 13.83 24.38 11.35
C ARG A 145 14.17 22.92 11.06
N TYR A 146 14.31 22.56 9.79
CA TYR A 146 14.48 21.16 9.41
C TYR A 146 15.90 20.70 9.80
N GLU A 147 15.94 19.79 10.76
CA GLU A 147 17.15 19.09 11.17
C GLU A 147 17.07 17.66 10.61
N PRO A 148 17.64 17.38 9.42
CA PRO A 148 17.60 16.05 8.83
C PRO A 148 18.23 15.01 9.77
N ILE A 149 17.88 13.74 9.55
CA ILE A 149 18.62 12.64 10.19
C ILE A 149 20.08 12.74 9.71
N ASP A 150 21.04 12.64 10.62
CA ASP A 150 22.47 12.78 10.36
C ASP A 150 23.14 11.41 10.49
N ASP A 151 23.94 11.04 9.49
CA ASP A 151 24.47 9.68 9.39
C ASP A 151 25.48 9.36 10.51
N GLU A 152 26.15 10.38 11.05
CA GLU A 152 27.15 10.23 12.11
C GLU A 152 26.52 10.37 13.50
N LYS A 153 25.67 11.38 13.70
CA LYS A 153 25.04 11.63 15.01
C LYS A 153 23.94 10.63 15.33
N ASP A 154 23.20 10.19 14.31
CA ASP A 154 22.06 9.27 14.46
C ASP A 154 22.42 7.83 14.05
N LYS A 155 23.72 7.51 13.99
CA LYS A 155 24.27 6.20 13.56
C LYS A 155 23.72 5.00 14.34
N ASP A 156 23.29 5.22 15.57
CA ASP A 156 22.80 4.16 16.46
C ASP A 156 21.30 3.86 16.28
N ILE A 157 20.59 4.68 15.48
CA ILE A 157 19.13 4.61 15.33
C ILE A 157 18.77 3.89 14.01
N PRO A 158 17.77 2.99 13.99
CA PRO A 158 17.28 2.39 12.76
C PRO A 158 16.51 3.39 11.90
N TYR A 159 16.94 3.62 10.65
CA TYR A 159 16.23 4.52 9.74
C TYR A 159 16.42 4.15 8.26
N ILE A 160 15.52 4.68 7.43
CA ILE A 160 15.63 4.71 5.98
C ILE A 160 15.39 6.14 5.47
N LYS A 161 16.30 6.63 4.63
CA LYS A 161 16.14 7.86 3.85
C LYS A 161 15.76 7.50 2.42
N ILE A 162 14.68 8.09 1.93
CA ILE A 162 14.19 7.96 0.57
C ILE A 162 14.42 9.30 -0.11
N ILE A 163 15.39 9.36 -1.01
CA ILE A 163 15.87 10.60 -1.63
C ILE A 163 15.28 10.71 -3.04
N ASN A 164 14.73 11.88 -3.35
CA ASN A 164 14.14 12.25 -4.63
C ASN A 164 13.18 11.19 -5.19
N GLN A 165 12.16 10.85 -4.40
CA GLN A 165 11.12 9.89 -4.79
C GLN A 165 11.63 8.49 -5.16
N GLY A 166 12.71 8.04 -4.51
CA GLY A 166 13.24 6.69 -4.69
C GLY A 166 14.38 6.58 -5.71
N GLN A 167 14.98 7.69 -6.11
CA GLN A 167 16.22 7.68 -6.90
C GLN A 167 17.40 7.10 -6.09
N ARG A 168 17.43 7.36 -4.78
CA ARG A 168 18.45 6.84 -3.88
C ARG A 168 17.85 6.51 -2.52
N TYR A 169 18.38 5.45 -1.91
CA TYR A 169 18.01 5.01 -0.58
C TYR A 169 19.25 4.96 0.31
N LEU A 170 19.12 5.36 1.57
CA LEU A 170 20.13 5.13 2.61
C LEU A 170 19.45 4.38 3.74
N VAL A 171 20.01 3.25 4.15
CA VAL A 171 19.43 2.36 5.17
C VAL A 171 20.44 2.16 6.27
N ASN A 172 20.05 2.42 7.51
CA ASN A 172 20.90 2.28 8.68
C ASN A 172 20.27 1.33 9.72
N ARG A 173 21.08 0.39 10.23
CA ARG A 173 20.75 -0.51 11.36
C ARG A 173 19.37 -1.18 11.32
N ILE A 174 18.91 -1.54 10.12
CA ILE A 174 17.66 -2.29 9.97
C ILE A 174 17.92 -3.77 10.23
N ALA A 175 17.32 -4.29 11.30
CA ALA A 175 17.41 -5.69 11.69
C ALA A 175 16.03 -6.32 11.89
N GLY A 176 15.92 -7.61 11.56
CA GLY A 176 14.70 -8.41 11.67
C GLY A 176 13.86 -8.46 10.39
N ASN A 177 13.03 -9.51 10.29
CA ASN A 177 12.24 -9.82 9.09
C ASN A 177 11.22 -8.72 8.76
N VAL A 178 10.46 -8.26 9.77
CA VAL A 178 9.43 -7.21 9.57
C VAL A 178 10.07 -5.89 9.14
N SER A 179 11.12 -5.45 9.83
CA SER A 179 11.88 -4.23 9.50
C SER A 179 12.46 -4.26 8.08
N SER A 180 13.07 -5.39 7.70
CA SER A 180 13.62 -5.59 6.36
C SER A 180 12.53 -5.58 5.29
N ARG A 181 11.34 -6.13 5.60
CA ARG A 181 10.18 -6.12 4.71
C ARG A 181 9.58 -4.73 4.54
N ILE A 182 9.57 -3.91 5.58
CA ILE A 182 9.21 -2.48 5.49
C ILE A 182 10.14 -1.79 4.48
N VAL A 183 11.46 -1.93 4.65
CA VAL A 183 12.45 -1.34 3.74
C VAL A 183 12.28 -1.84 2.31
N TYR A 184 12.14 -3.16 2.11
CA TYR A 184 11.91 -3.75 0.80
C TYR A 184 10.67 -3.16 0.11
N TYR A 185 9.56 -3.02 0.84
CA TYR A 185 8.35 -2.41 0.30
C TYR A 185 8.56 -0.92 -0.07
N LEU A 186 9.26 -0.17 0.79
CA LEU A 186 9.57 1.24 0.57
C LEU A 186 10.54 1.49 -0.60
N ILE A 187 11.36 0.50 -0.95
CA ILE A 187 12.23 0.57 -2.13
C ILE A 187 11.45 0.30 -3.42
N ASN A 188 10.46 -0.58 -3.40
CA ASN A 188 9.72 -0.96 -4.62
C ASN A 188 8.53 -0.04 -4.93
N ILE A 189 8.04 0.71 -3.94
CA ILE A 189 6.91 1.62 -4.15
C ILE A 189 7.27 2.78 -5.09
N SER A 190 6.65 2.79 -6.27
CA SER A 190 6.68 3.96 -7.16
C SER A 190 5.51 4.92 -6.89
N VAL A 191 5.83 6.22 -6.93
CA VAL A 191 4.89 7.34 -6.89
C VAL A 191 4.44 7.81 -8.28
N ALA A 192 5.07 7.29 -9.35
CA ALA A 192 4.67 7.61 -10.71
C ALA A 192 3.22 7.18 -10.98
N LYS A 193 2.49 8.01 -11.74
CA LYS A 193 1.14 7.69 -12.17
C LYS A 193 1.19 6.51 -13.13
N ARG A 194 0.41 5.48 -12.82
CA ARG A 194 0.28 4.27 -13.63
C ARG A 194 -1.15 3.76 -13.55
N THR A 195 -1.58 3.12 -14.63
CA THR A 195 -2.88 2.46 -14.70
C THR A 195 -2.64 0.95 -14.69
N ILE A 196 -3.31 0.26 -13.77
CA ILE A 196 -3.28 -1.21 -13.69
C ILE A 196 -4.66 -1.69 -14.12
N TYR A 197 -4.72 -2.48 -15.19
CA TYR A 197 -5.95 -3.11 -15.68
C TYR A 197 -6.00 -4.53 -15.13
N LEU A 198 -7.10 -4.88 -14.45
CA LEU A 198 -7.34 -6.23 -13.94
C LEU A 198 -8.57 -6.81 -14.63
N VAL A 199 -8.39 -7.98 -15.24
CA VAL A 199 -9.41 -8.65 -16.05
C VAL A 199 -9.19 -10.15 -15.90
N ARG A 200 -10.28 -10.91 -15.78
CA ARG A 200 -10.23 -12.38 -15.83
C ARG A 200 -10.00 -12.84 -17.28
N HIS A 201 -9.64 -14.10 -17.46
CA HIS A 201 -9.70 -14.73 -18.78
C HIS A 201 -11.12 -14.62 -19.36
N GLY A 202 -11.24 -14.66 -20.69
CA GLY A 202 -12.54 -14.85 -21.34
C GLY A 202 -13.22 -16.13 -20.85
N GLU A 203 -14.54 -16.21 -20.98
CA GLU A 203 -15.31 -17.41 -20.58
C GLU A 203 -14.67 -18.70 -21.13
N SER A 204 -14.40 -19.67 -20.26
CA SER A 204 -13.85 -20.97 -20.66
C SER A 204 -14.92 -22.04 -20.82
N ILE A 205 -14.57 -23.17 -21.44
CA ILE A 205 -15.48 -24.32 -21.56
C ILE A 205 -15.93 -24.81 -20.18
N PHE A 206 -15.03 -24.83 -19.19
CA PHE A 206 -15.39 -25.22 -17.81
C PHE A 206 -16.31 -24.20 -17.13
N ASN A 207 -16.30 -22.93 -17.53
CA ASN A 207 -17.27 -21.97 -17.00
C ASN A 207 -18.68 -22.30 -17.49
N LEU A 208 -18.85 -22.71 -18.76
CA LEU A 208 -20.14 -23.16 -19.29
C LEU A 208 -20.65 -24.41 -18.57
N ASP A 209 -19.75 -25.35 -18.29
CA ASP A 209 -20.06 -26.58 -17.54
C ASP A 209 -20.25 -26.35 -16.02
N GLY A 210 -19.93 -25.16 -15.51
CA GLY A 210 -19.95 -24.86 -14.07
C GLY A 210 -18.88 -25.61 -13.26
N LYS A 211 -17.80 -26.06 -13.91
CA LYS A 211 -16.69 -26.81 -13.29
C LYS A 211 -15.63 -25.88 -12.72
N LEU A 212 -15.04 -26.27 -11.59
CA LEU A 212 -13.96 -25.53 -10.93
C LEU A 212 -12.59 -25.93 -11.46
N GLY A 213 -11.67 -24.96 -11.44
CA GLY A 213 -10.27 -25.17 -11.78
C GLY A 213 -10.05 -25.64 -13.22
N GLY A 214 -9.17 -26.62 -13.38
CA GLY A 214 -8.76 -27.20 -14.65
C GLY A 214 -7.95 -26.25 -15.52
N ASN A 215 -7.71 -26.70 -16.75
CA ASN A 215 -6.97 -25.94 -17.75
C ASN A 215 -7.68 -25.91 -19.12
N SER A 216 -9.01 -25.76 -19.10
CA SER A 216 -9.78 -25.63 -20.33
C SER A 216 -9.47 -24.32 -21.08
N GLY A 217 -9.57 -24.36 -22.42
CA GLY A 217 -9.47 -23.20 -23.28
C GLY A 217 -10.76 -22.36 -23.31
N LEU A 218 -10.75 -21.30 -24.11
CA LEU A 218 -11.85 -20.35 -24.24
C LEU A 218 -13.06 -20.94 -24.99
N SER A 219 -14.26 -20.55 -24.53
CA SER A 219 -15.51 -20.74 -25.27
C SER A 219 -15.56 -19.82 -26.51
N PRO A 220 -16.51 -20.02 -27.44
CA PRO A 220 -16.73 -19.08 -28.53
C PRO A 220 -16.98 -17.64 -28.04
N HIS A 221 -17.71 -17.46 -26.93
CA HIS A 221 -17.91 -16.15 -26.31
C HIS A 221 -16.64 -15.63 -25.64
N GLY A 222 -15.84 -16.49 -25.01
CA GLY A 222 -14.53 -16.14 -24.46
C GLY A 222 -13.57 -15.61 -25.51
N LYS A 223 -13.55 -16.21 -26.71
CA LYS A 223 -12.76 -15.72 -27.86
C LYS A 223 -13.25 -14.35 -28.34
N LEU A 224 -14.57 -14.14 -28.40
CA LEU A 224 -15.15 -12.84 -28.75
C LEU A 224 -14.78 -11.76 -27.71
N PHE A 225 -14.79 -12.11 -26.42
CA PHE A 225 -14.33 -11.23 -25.35
C PHE A 225 -12.86 -10.85 -25.54
N ALA A 226 -11.98 -11.83 -25.77
CA ALA A 226 -10.55 -11.59 -25.98
C ALA A 226 -10.29 -10.63 -27.16
N GLN A 227 -11.02 -10.80 -28.27
CA GLN A 227 -10.95 -9.89 -29.42
C GLN A 227 -11.40 -8.46 -29.07
N LYS A 228 -12.50 -8.31 -28.31
CA LYS A 228 -12.99 -7.00 -27.88
C LYS A 228 -12.02 -6.34 -26.89
N LEU A 229 -11.42 -7.11 -25.99
CA LEU A 229 -10.40 -6.65 -25.06
C LEU A 229 -9.15 -6.15 -25.81
N GLY A 230 -8.70 -6.90 -26.82
CA GLY A 230 -7.61 -6.48 -27.71
C GLY A 230 -7.89 -5.13 -28.39
N LYS A 231 -9.11 -4.94 -28.92
CA LYS A 231 -9.56 -3.67 -29.51
C LYS A 231 -9.61 -2.54 -28.48
N PHE A 232 -10.13 -2.81 -27.28
CA PHE A 232 -10.18 -1.85 -26.19
C PHE A 232 -8.77 -1.37 -25.82
N MET A 233 -7.82 -2.29 -25.62
CA MET A 233 -6.44 -1.94 -25.27
C MET A 233 -5.71 -1.20 -26.41
N ALA A 234 -6.03 -1.51 -27.67
CA ALA A 234 -5.53 -0.75 -28.81
C ALA A 234 -6.03 0.71 -28.79
N ASN A 235 -7.30 0.93 -28.42
CA ASN A 235 -7.87 2.27 -28.31
C ASN A 235 -7.32 3.06 -27.11
N GLU A 236 -6.97 2.39 -26.01
CA GLU A 236 -6.27 3.00 -24.87
C GLU A 236 -4.86 3.49 -25.22
N ASN A 237 -4.29 2.98 -26.32
CA ASN A 237 -3.02 3.41 -26.92
C ASN A 237 -1.88 3.58 -25.90
N ARG A 238 -1.58 2.52 -25.15
CA ARG A 238 -0.52 2.50 -24.14
C ARG A 238 0.79 1.96 -24.76
N PRO A 239 1.82 2.80 -24.99
CA PRO A 239 3.02 2.38 -25.71
C PRO A 239 3.83 1.31 -24.97
N ASP A 240 3.94 1.41 -23.64
CA ASP A 240 4.72 0.48 -22.80
C ASP A 240 3.83 -0.50 -22.02
N LEU A 241 2.73 -0.97 -22.64
CA LEU A 241 1.86 -1.95 -22.01
C LEU A 241 2.61 -3.26 -21.76
N LYS A 242 2.65 -3.69 -20.51
CA LYS A 242 3.09 -5.02 -20.08
C LYS A 242 1.86 -5.84 -19.72
N VAL A 243 1.80 -7.07 -20.24
CA VAL A 243 0.69 -7.99 -20.01
C VAL A 243 1.18 -9.18 -19.20
N TRP A 244 0.48 -9.47 -18.12
CA TRP A 244 0.78 -10.60 -17.25
C TRP A 244 -0.37 -11.59 -17.29
N THR A 245 -0.05 -12.86 -17.52
CA THR A 245 -1.04 -13.95 -17.48
C THR A 245 -0.61 -15.01 -16.48
N SER A 246 -1.54 -15.91 -16.17
CA SER A 246 -1.19 -17.17 -15.52
C SER A 246 -0.58 -18.15 -16.55
N HIS A 247 -0.23 -19.36 -16.11
CA HIS A 247 0.16 -20.45 -17.03
C HIS A 247 -1.03 -21.20 -17.62
N MET A 248 -2.26 -20.78 -17.29
CA MET A 248 -3.46 -21.47 -17.75
C MET A 248 -3.82 -21.06 -19.17
N THR A 249 -4.18 -22.02 -20.01
CA THR A 249 -4.46 -21.86 -21.44
C THR A 249 -5.44 -20.73 -21.69
N ARG A 250 -6.52 -20.64 -20.90
CA ARG A 250 -7.53 -19.57 -21.01
C ARG A 250 -7.00 -18.15 -20.82
N THR A 251 -6.02 -17.91 -19.94
CA THR A 251 -5.46 -16.56 -19.76
C THR A 251 -4.51 -16.22 -20.89
N ILE A 252 -3.75 -17.22 -21.37
CA ILE A 252 -2.83 -17.09 -22.52
C ILE A 252 -3.63 -16.78 -23.80
N GLU A 253 -4.65 -17.59 -24.13
CA GLU A 253 -5.52 -17.36 -25.30
C GLU A 253 -6.24 -16.01 -25.25
N THR A 254 -6.52 -15.48 -24.05
CA THR A 254 -7.13 -14.15 -23.90
C THR A 254 -6.13 -13.05 -24.23
N ALA A 255 -4.86 -13.23 -23.85
CA ALA A 255 -3.79 -12.25 -24.06
C ALA A 255 -3.30 -12.18 -25.51
N ASP A 256 -3.45 -13.26 -26.30
CA ASP A 256 -3.01 -13.33 -27.70
C ASP A 256 -3.56 -12.19 -28.59
N TYR A 257 -4.71 -11.62 -28.23
CA TYR A 257 -5.34 -10.52 -28.97
C TYR A 257 -4.88 -9.12 -28.54
N ILE A 258 -4.07 -9.02 -27.47
CA ILE A 258 -3.62 -7.75 -26.91
C ILE A 258 -2.24 -7.40 -27.48
N LYS A 259 -2.18 -6.32 -28.26
CA LYS A 259 -0.89 -5.75 -28.69
C LYS A 259 -0.18 -5.13 -27.48
N CYS A 260 1.01 -5.62 -27.16
CA CYS A 260 1.78 -5.16 -26.02
C CYS A 260 3.28 -5.30 -26.28
N SER A 261 4.07 -4.64 -25.44
CA SER A 261 5.54 -4.65 -25.53
C SER A 261 6.15 -5.95 -24.99
N ARG A 262 5.49 -6.56 -23.98
CA ARG A 262 5.96 -7.74 -23.27
C ARG A 262 4.79 -8.51 -22.67
N ILE A 263 4.80 -9.83 -22.87
CA ILE A 263 3.92 -10.78 -22.19
C ILE A 263 4.76 -11.64 -21.24
N GLU A 264 4.28 -11.81 -20.01
CA GLU A 264 4.92 -12.68 -19.02
C GLU A 264 3.90 -13.63 -18.39
N HIS A 265 4.30 -14.89 -18.23
CA HIS A 265 3.49 -15.92 -17.62
C HIS A 265 3.97 -16.18 -16.19
N TRP A 266 3.06 -16.01 -15.23
CA TRP A 266 3.38 -16.09 -13.82
C TRP A 266 2.59 -17.21 -13.15
N LYS A 267 3.29 -18.18 -12.55
CA LYS A 267 2.65 -19.30 -11.85
C LYS A 267 1.86 -18.82 -10.63
N ALA A 268 2.28 -17.72 -10.02
CA ALA A 268 1.56 -17.11 -8.91
C ALA A 268 0.20 -16.49 -9.30
N LEU A 269 -0.08 -16.33 -10.60
CA LEU A 269 -1.38 -15.89 -11.11
C LEU A 269 -2.29 -17.07 -11.48
N ASP A 270 -1.83 -18.32 -11.31
CA ASP A 270 -2.67 -19.49 -11.51
C ASP A 270 -3.87 -19.46 -10.56
N GLU A 271 -5.02 -19.91 -11.05
CA GLU A 271 -6.25 -20.01 -10.26
C GLU A 271 -6.06 -20.92 -9.05
N ILE A 272 -6.84 -20.68 -8.00
CA ILE A 272 -6.80 -21.51 -6.79
C ILE A 272 -6.96 -22.99 -7.14
N ASN A 273 -6.01 -23.82 -6.69
CA ASN A 273 -6.07 -25.26 -6.91
C ASN A 273 -7.07 -25.89 -5.93
N ALA A 274 -8.17 -26.40 -6.47
CA ALA A 274 -9.27 -27.03 -5.74
C ALA A 274 -8.96 -28.48 -5.30
N GLY A 275 -7.75 -28.99 -5.54
CA GLY A 275 -7.30 -30.31 -5.09
C GLY A 275 -8.16 -31.44 -5.61
N ILE A 276 -8.71 -32.25 -4.70
CA ILE A 276 -9.64 -33.33 -5.06
C ILE A 276 -10.94 -32.83 -5.73
N CYS A 277 -11.25 -31.54 -5.63
CA CYS A 277 -12.44 -30.91 -6.24
C CYS A 277 -12.16 -30.30 -7.63
N GLU A 278 -10.95 -30.46 -8.17
CA GLU A 278 -10.61 -30.02 -9.53
C GLU A 278 -11.50 -30.68 -10.59
N GLY A 279 -12.04 -29.88 -11.51
CA GLY A 279 -12.93 -30.33 -12.58
C GLY A 279 -14.35 -30.69 -12.13
N MET A 280 -14.69 -30.54 -10.85
CA MET A 280 -16.04 -30.80 -10.34
C MET A 280 -16.90 -29.54 -10.35
N THR A 281 -18.21 -29.74 -10.49
CA THR A 281 -19.23 -28.71 -10.26
C THR A 281 -19.50 -28.53 -8.77
N TYR A 282 -20.08 -27.39 -8.39
CA TYR A 282 -20.48 -27.17 -6.98
C TYR A 282 -21.49 -28.21 -6.49
N GLY A 283 -22.43 -28.66 -7.34
CA GLY A 283 -23.39 -29.71 -6.98
C GLY A 283 -22.74 -31.06 -6.72
N GLU A 284 -21.75 -31.44 -7.53
CA GLU A 284 -20.97 -32.67 -7.30
C GLU A 284 -20.15 -32.60 -6.02
N ILE A 285 -19.55 -31.44 -5.70
CA ILE A 285 -18.79 -31.23 -4.47
C ILE A 285 -19.72 -31.33 -3.26
N GLN A 286 -20.90 -30.71 -3.32
CA GLN A 286 -21.88 -30.79 -2.22
C GLN A 286 -22.34 -32.23 -1.96
N HIS A 287 -22.53 -33.03 -3.02
CA HIS A 287 -22.94 -34.43 -2.89
C HIS A 287 -21.79 -35.34 -2.41
N LYS A 288 -20.57 -35.19 -2.95
CA LYS A 288 -19.42 -36.05 -2.62
C LYS A 288 -18.72 -35.66 -1.32
N TYR A 289 -18.65 -34.37 -1.02
CA TYR A 289 -17.92 -33.79 0.12
C TYR A 289 -18.77 -32.75 0.87
N PRO A 290 -19.93 -33.13 1.45
CA PRO A 290 -20.85 -32.20 2.09
C PRO A 290 -20.23 -31.46 3.29
N SER A 291 -19.38 -32.13 4.07
CA SER A 291 -18.66 -31.53 5.20
C SER A 291 -17.68 -30.44 4.75
N GLU A 292 -16.92 -30.69 3.69
CA GLU A 292 -15.96 -29.71 3.15
C GLU A 292 -16.67 -28.53 2.50
N PHE A 293 -17.79 -28.76 1.82
CA PHE A 293 -18.64 -27.71 1.28
C PHE A 293 -19.14 -26.78 2.41
N ALA A 294 -19.68 -27.34 3.49
CA ALA A 294 -20.15 -26.56 4.64
C ALA A 294 -19.01 -25.79 5.34
N ARG A 295 -17.82 -26.40 5.48
CA ARG A 295 -16.64 -25.74 6.05
C ARG A 295 -16.17 -24.55 5.21
N ARG A 296 -16.20 -24.70 3.88
CA ARG A 296 -15.87 -23.62 2.95
C ARG A 296 -16.88 -22.47 3.03
N ASP A 297 -18.15 -22.77 3.19
CA ASP A 297 -19.19 -21.74 3.34
C ASP A 297 -19.09 -21.01 4.69
N ALA A 298 -18.68 -21.72 5.75
CA ALA A 298 -18.46 -21.14 7.07
C ALA A 298 -17.25 -20.17 7.12
N ASP A 299 -16.12 -20.52 6.48
CA ASP A 299 -14.93 -19.65 6.43
C ASP A 299 -14.19 -19.80 5.10
N LYS A 300 -14.72 -19.15 4.06
CA LYS A 300 -14.15 -19.21 2.71
C LYS A 300 -12.71 -18.68 2.63
N PHE A 301 -12.34 -17.73 3.48
CA PHE A 301 -11.03 -17.07 3.41
C PHE A 301 -9.91 -17.96 3.94
N ARG A 302 -10.15 -18.70 5.03
CA ARG A 302 -9.16 -19.59 5.64
C ARG A 302 -9.29 -21.04 5.19
N PHE A 303 -10.41 -21.42 4.58
CA PHE A 303 -10.64 -22.77 4.05
C PHE A 303 -9.56 -23.19 3.05
N ARG A 304 -9.16 -24.47 3.12
CA ARG A 304 -8.20 -25.10 2.24
C ARG A 304 -8.79 -26.37 1.67
N TYR A 305 -8.73 -26.51 0.36
CA TYR A 305 -9.19 -27.75 -0.30
C TYR A 305 -8.28 -28.93 0.08
N PRO A 306 -8.85 -30.12 0.35
CA PRO A 306 -8.06 -31.32 0.57
C PRO A 306 -7.20 -31.66 -0.66
N MET A 307 -5.90 -31.94 -0.44
CA MET A 307 -4.90 -32.17 -1.50
C MET A 307 -4.79 -31.06 -2.56
N GLY A 308 -5.36 -29.88 -2.29
CA GLY A 308 -5.24 -28.68 -3.12
C GLY A 308 -4.17 -27.72 -2.61
N GLU A 309 -4.03 -26.60 -3.31
CA GLU A 309 -3.21 -25.50 -2.80
C GLU A 309 -3.95 -24.72 -1.70
N VAL A 310 -3.22 -23.75 -1.19
CA VAL A 310 -3.36 -23.08 0.08
C VAL A 310 -4.51 -22.05 0.04
N SER A 311 -5.12 -21.71 1.18
CA SER A 311 -6.30 -20.81 1.32
C SER A 311 -6.13 -19.43 0.65
N PHE A 312 -7.18 -18.60 0.55
CA PHE A 312 -7.05 -17.22 0.01
C PHE A 312 -5.94 -16.41 0.69
N LEU A 313 -5.75 -16.61 2.01
CA LEU A 313 -4.63 -16.03 2.78
C LEU A 313 -3.25 -16.38 2.22
N SER A 314 -3.14 -17.49 1.52
CA SER A 314 -1.87 -17.99 1.02
C SER A 314 -1.67 -17.69 -0.45
N LEU A 315 -2.74 -17.49 -1.24
CA LEU A 315 -2.67 -16.79 -2.52
C LEU A 315 -2.10 -15.38 -2.37
N ILE A 316 -2.51 -14.67 -1.32
CA ILE A 316 -1.92 -13.38 -0.91
C ILE A 316 -0.40 -13.51 -0.75
N LYS A 317 0.08 -14.56 -0.07
CA LYS A 317 1.52 -14.78 0.12
C LYS A 317 2.25 -15.12 -1.19
N CYS A 318 1.61 -15.80 -2.13
CA CYS A 318 2.19 -16.12 -3.45
C CYS A 318 2.20 -14.93 -4.41
N ALA A 319 1.20 -14.05 -4.34
CA ALA A 319 1.12 -12.82 -5.14
C ALA A 319 2.09 -11.72 -4.67
N PHE A 320 2.68 -11.90 -3.48
CA PHE A 320 3.58 -10.96 -2.81
C PHE A 320 4.70 -10.39 -3.71
N PRO A 321 5.45 -11.18 -4.50
CA PRO A 321 6.56 -10.66 -5.31
C PRO A 321 6.12 -9.74 -6.45
N TYR A 322 4.83 -9.72 -6.79
CA TYR A 322 4.30 -9.10 -8.01
C TYR A 322 3.48 -7.83 -7.75
N LEU A 323 3.20 -7.52 -6.47
CA LEU A 323 2.36 -6.39 -6.05
C LEU A 323 3.15 -5.19 -5.50
N THR A 324 4.49 -5.30 -5.48
CA THR A 324 5.40 -4.25 -4.99
C THR A 324 5.83 -3.32 -6.11
#